data_AF-A0A954XRP7-F1
#
_entry.id   AF-A0A954XRP7-F1
#
_cell.length_a   1.000
_cell.length_b   1.000
_cell.length_c   1.000
_cell.angle_alpha   90.00
_cell.angle_beta   90.00
_cell.angle_gamma   90.00
#
_symmetry.space_group_name_H-M   'P 1'
#
loop_
_entity.id
_entity.type
_entity.pdbx_description
1 polymer ?
#
loop_
_entity_poly.entity_id
_entity_poly.type
_entity_poly.pdbx_seq_one_letter_code
_entity_poly.pdbx_strand_id
1 'polypeptide(L)'
;MHPYDEAVEWIKSQKQLEEARDWLETAGKDYGVIHELSHEQSLDVVEEAYMRGAKIVEVVGELSDSLIDCSVDMLLLTLPKETEARARLFELEAKVADMTGFEISVDEGQNYILLRWT
;
A
#
# COMPACT_ATOMS: atom_id res chain seq x y z
N MET A 1 -15.86 1.39 -15.60
CA MET A 1 -14.95 0.84 -14.59
C MET A 1 -13.55 1.20 -15.08
N HIS A 2 -12.70 1.81 -14.23
CA HIS A 2 -11.37 2.20 -14.66
C HIS A 2 -10.50 0.93 -14.83
N PRO A 3 -9.57 0.84 -15.81
CA PRO A 3 -8.73 -0.35 -15.98
C PRO A 3 -7.95 -0.73 -14.71
N TYR A 4 -7.56 0.26 -13.90
CA TYR A 4 -6.93 0.04 -12.60
C TYR A 4 -7.88 -0.60 -11.59
N ASP A 5 -9.15 -0.23 -11.60
CA ASP A 5 -10.14 -0.85 -10.70
C ASP A 5 -10.30 -2.34 -11.05
N GLU A 6 -10.29 -2.70 -12.33
CA GLU A 6 -10.35 -4.11 -12.78
C GLU A 6 -9.12 -4.90 -12.33
N ALA A 7 -7.92 -4.31 -12.44
CA ALA A 7 -6.69 -4.92 -11.96
C ALA A 7 -6.72 -5.13 -10.43
N VAL A 8 -7.25 -4.17 -9.68
CA VAL A 8 -7.40 -4.29 -8.22
C VAL A 8 -8.41 -5.36 -7.82
N GLU A 9 -9.55 -5.46 -8.51
CA GLU A 9 -10.51 -6.55 -8.26
C GLU A 9 -9.90 -7.92 -8.59
N TRP A 10 -9.05 -7.99 -9.61
CA TRP A 10 -8.27 -9.21 -9.87
C TRP A 10 -7.29 -9.49 -8.73
N ILE A 11 -6.54 -8.51 -8.23
CA ILE A 11 -5.63 -8.67 -7.08
C ILE A 11 -6.41 -9.19 -5.86
N LYS A 12 -7.55 -8.57 -5.53
CA LYS A 12 -8.46 -8.98 -4.46
C LYS A 12 -8.95 -10.42 -4.58
N SER A 13 -9.06 -10.92 -5.82
CA SER A 13 -9.48 -12.31 -6.07
C SER A 13 -8.35 -13.33 -5.91
N GLN A 14 -7.09 -12.91 -6.01
CA GLN A 14 -5.92 -13.80 -6.04
C GLN A 14 -5.07 -13.73 -4.77
N LYS A 15 -5.09 -12.61 -4.06
CA LYS A 15 -4.22 -12.32 -2.91
C LYS A 15 -5.06 -12.07 -1.67
N GLN A 16 -4.44 -12.32 -0.51
CA GLN A 16 -5.01 -11.90 0.75
C GLN A 16 -4.74 -10.41 0.93
N LEU A 17 -5.77 -9.69 1.33
CA LEU A 17 -5.67 -8.31 1.78
C LEU A 17 -5.97 -8.27 3.27
N GLU A 18 -5.11 -7.57 3.99
CA GLU A 18 -5.29 -7.25 5.39
C GLU A 18 -5.02 -5.76 5.56
N GLU A 19 -5.71 -5.12 6.50
CA GLU A 19 -5.41 -3.73 6.81
C GLU A 19 -3.97 -3.63 7.35
N ALA A 20 -3.19 -2.68 6.83
CA ALA A 20 -1.75 -2.62 7.05
C ALA A 20 -1.32 -2.33 8.50
N ARG A 21 -2.06 -1.52 9.26
CA ARG A 21 -1.85 -1.33 10.71
C ARG A 21 -2.14 -2.60 11.48
N ASP A 22 -3.27 -3.25 11.22
CA ASP A 22 -3.65 -4.49 11.91
C ASP A 22 -2.62 -5.59 11.66
N TRP A 23 -2.16 -5.69 10.40
CA TRP A 23 -1.10 -6.61 10.00
C TRP A 23 0.23 -6.31 10.70
N LEU A 24 0.69 -5.04 10.71
CA LEU A 24 1.91 -4.64 11.40
C LEU A 24 1.83 -4.93 12.91
N GLU A 25 0.70 -4.63 13.55
CA GLU A 25 0.49 -4.90 14.98
C GLU A 25 0.55 -6.41 15.28
N THR A 26 -0.07 -7.23 14.44
CA THR A 26 -0.17 -8.69 14.62
C THR A 26 1.14 -9.41 14.32
N ALA A 27 1.85 -9.03 13.26
CA ALA A 27 3.13 -9.62 12.87
C ALA A 27 4.23 -9.33 13.91
N GLY A 28 4.10 -8.23 14.66
CA GLY A 28 5.07 -7.81 15.66
C GLY A 28 6.33 -7.19 15.06
N LYS A 29 7.14 -6.57 15.93
CA LYS A 29 8.26 -5.69 15.54
C LYS A 29 9.37 -6.37 14.73
N ASP A 30 9.48 -7.69 14.82
CA ASP A 30 10.60 -8.44 14.28
C ASP A 30 10.27 -9.13 12.94
N TYR A 31 9.01 -9.13 12.50
CA TYR A 31 8.58 -9.97 11.37
C TYR A 31 7.74 -9.29 10.31
N GLY A 32 6.90 -8.30 10.67
CA GLY A 32 6.05 -7.57 9.71
C GLY A 32 6.73 -6.30 9.22
N VAL A 33 7.18 -6.30 7.96
CA VAL A 33 7.84 -5.14 7.33
C VAL A 33 7.44 -4.94 5.87
N ILE A 34 7.38 -3.69 5.43
CA ILE A 34 7.22 -3.37 4.01
C ILE A 34 8.60 -3.45 3.38
N HIS A 35 8.80 -4.42 2.49
CA HIS A 35 10.08 -4.64 1.81
C HIS A 35 11.25 -4.76 2.81
N GLU A 36 12.38 -4.09 2.56
CA GLU A 36 13.56 -4.00 3.45
C GLU A 36 13.45 -2.87 4.50
N LEU A 37 12.28 -2.26 4.69
CA LEU A 37 12.10 -1.24 5.71
C LEU A 37 12.14 -1.84 7.11
N SER A 38 12.53 -1.03 8.10
CA SER A 38 12.29 -1.40 9.50
C SER A 38 10.79 -1.38 9.80
N HIS A 39 10.39 -2.03 10.89
CA HIS A 39 9.00 -2.00 11.35
C HIS A 39 8.50 -0.57 11.63
N GLU A 40 9.35 0.27 12.23
CA GLU A 40 9.04 1.70 12.48
C GLU A 40 8.86 2.47 11.17
N GLN A 41 9.76 2.27 10.20
CA GLN A 41 9.63 2.88 8.88
C GLN A 41 8.38 2.40 8.13
N SER A 42 8.01 1.13 8.31
CA SER A 42 6.80 0.57 7.71
C SER A 42 5.54 1.21 8.29
N LEU A 43 5.49 1.39 9.61
CA LEU A 43 4.44 2.15 10.29
C LEU A 43 4.39 3.59 9.79
N ASP A 44 5.54 4.27 9.67
CA ASP A 44 5.60 5.65 9.19
C ASP A 44 5.01 5.80 7.78
N VAL A 45 5.25 4.84 6.88
CA VAL A 45 4.67 4.83 5.53
C VAL A 45 3.14 4.68 5.59
N VAL A 46 2.64 3.74 6.41
CA VAL A 46 1.19 3.51 6.57
C VAL A 46 0.51 4.73 7.18
N GLU A 47 1.10 5.32 8.23
CA GLU A 47 0.61 6.54 8.85
C GLU A 47 0.67 7.74 7.89
N GLU A 48 1.74 7.88 7.10
CA GLU A 48 1.85 8.92 6.08
C GLU A 48 0.72 8.81 5.04
N ALA A 49 0.37 7.59 4.60
CA ALA A 49 -0.76 7.36 3.70
C ALA A 49 -2.09 7.80 4.33
N TYR A 50 -2.36 7.42 5.58
CA TYR A 50 -3.56 7.84 6.29
C TYR A 50 -3.62 9.36 6.50
N MET A 51 -2.53 9.99 6.94
CA MET A 51 -2.45 11.45 7.13
C MET A 51 -2.68 12.23 5.83
N ARG A 52 -2.26 11.68 4.69
CA ARG A 52 -2.49 12.29 3.36
C ARG A 52 -3.94 12.14 2.90
N GLY A 53 -4.68 11.18 3.45
CA GLY A 53 -6.12 11.02 3.30
C GLY A 53 -6.55 9.69 2.68
N ALA A 54 -5.70 8.66 2.69
CA ALA A 54 -6.12 7.32 2.30
C ALA A 54 -7.29 6.85 3.18
N LYS A 55 -8.30 6.23 2.58
CA LYS A 55 -9.44 5.69 3.33
C LYS A 55 -9.11 4.37 4.00
N ILE A 56 -8.39 3.53 3.27
CA ILE A 56 -7.99 2.19 3.63
C ILE A 56 -6.59 1.99 3.07
N VAL A 57 -5.71 1.39 3.86
CA VAL A 57 -4.37 0.95 3.45
C VAL A 57 -4.31 -0.55 3.70
N GLU A 58 -4.19 -1.33 2.63
CA GLU A 58 -4.15 -2.79 2.69
C GLU A 58 -2.78 -3.29 2.27
N VAL A 59 -2.24 -4.29 2.97
CA VAL A 59 -1.10 -5.05 2.46
C VAL A 59 -1.57 -6.01 1.37
N VAL A 60 -0.79 -6.12 0.31
CA VAL A 60 -1.07 -7.03 -0.81
C VAL A 60 0.02 -8.10 -0.82
N GLY A 61 -0.33 -9.35 -0.47
CA GLY A 61 0.68 -10.40 -0.40
C GLY A 61 0.16 -11.81 -0.13
N GLU A 62 1.11 -12.72 -0.06
CA GLU A 62 0.90 -14.05 0.54
C GLU A 62 1.28 -13.92 2.01
N LEU A 63 0.27 -13.68 2.85
CA LEU A 63 0.46 -13.64 4.30
C LEU A 63 0.79 -15.06 4.75
N SER A 64 2.06 -15.27 5.09
CA SER A 64 2.54 -16.55 5.59
C SER A 64 2.05 -16.76 7.02
N ASP A 65 1.46 -17.92 7.31
CA ASP A 65 1.17 -18.35 8.70
C ASP A 65 2.45 -18.60 9.51
N SER A 66 3.61 -18.62 8.85
CA SER A 66 4.93 -18.77 9.45
C SER A 66 5.49 -17.38 9.75
N LEU A 67 5.63 -17.05 11.04
CA LEU A 67 6.30 -15.86 11.60
C LEU A 67 7.80 -15.75 11.24
N ILE A 68 8.26 -16.33 10.13
CA ILE A 68 9.64 -16.28 9.68
C ILE A 68 9.60 -15.56 8.34
N ASP A 69 10.02 -14.29 8.33
CA ASP A 69 9.98 -13.34 7.21
C ASP A 69 8.58 -13.08 6.62
N CYS A 70 7.81 -12.20 7.27
CA CYS A 70 6.58 -11.64 6.71
C CYS A 70 6.87 -10.25 6.12
N SER A 71 7.60 -10.20 5.00
CA SER A 71 7.74 -8.95 4.23
C SER A 71 6.70 -8.88 3.10
N VAL A 72 6.19 -7.68 2.84
CA VAL A 72 5.30 -7.41 1.69
C VAL A 72 5.89 -6.30 0.84
N ASP A 73 5.77 -6.46 -0.47
CA ASP A 73 6.32 -5.48 -1.43
C ASP A 73 5.27 -4.48 -1.92
N MET A 74 4.02 -4.61 -1.50
CA MET A 74 2.91 -3.85 -2.05
C MET A 74 1.91 -3.42 -1.00
N LEU A 75 1.48 -2.16 -1.12
CA LEU A 75 0.32 -1.61 -0.42
C LEU A 75 -0.74 -1.16 -1.41
N LEU A 76 -1.99 -1.52 -1.16
CA LEU A 76 -3.15 -1.02 -1.88
C LEU A 76 -3.82 0.09 -1.07
N LEU A 77 -3.89 1.29 -1.64
CA LEU A 77 -4.52 2.43 -1.01
C LEU A 77 -5.87 2.69 -1.66
N THR A 78 -6.94 2.76 -0.85
CA THR A 78 -8.25 3.23 -1.31
C THR A 78 -8.28 4.75 -1.28
N LEU A 79 -8.54 5.36 -2.44
CA LEU A 79 -8.51 6.80 -2.60
C LEU A 79 -9.75 7.49 -2.01
N PRO A 80 -9.56 8.70 -1.44
CA PRO A 80 -10.63 9.59 -1.05
C PRO A 80 -11.37 10.15 -2.28
N LYS A 81 -12.55 10.76 -2.06
CA LYS A 81 -13.27 11.49 -3.12
C LYS A 81 -12.77 12.93 -3.25
N GLU A 82 -12.14 13.43 -2.19
CA GLU A 82 -11.64 14.78 -2.02
C GLU A 82 -10.38 14.99 -2.88
N THR A 83 -10.45 15.90 -3.86
CA THR A 83 -9.39 16.14 -4.86
C THR A 83 -8.03 16.44 -4.24
N GLU A 84 -7.97 17.27 -3.20
CA GLU A 84 -6.70 17.60 -2.55
C GLU A 84 -6.05 16.40 -1.84
N ALA A 85 -6.88 15.53 -1.23
CA ALA A 85 -6.40 14.34 -0.56
C ALA A 85 -5.89 13.31 -1.58
N ARG A 86 -6.57 13.18 -2.74
CA ARG A 86 -6.09 12.38 -3.86
C ARG A 86 -4.71 12.86 -4.32
N ALA A 87 -4.57 14.16 -4.60
CA ALA A 87 -3.30 14.74 -5.07
C ALA A 87 -2.13 14.42 -4.13
N ARG A 88 -2.32 14.56 -2.80
CA ARG A 88 -1.30 14.20 -1.80
C ARG A 88 -0.92 12.73 -1.81
N LEU A 89 -1.84 11.82 -2.16
CA LEU A 89 -1.55 10.39 -2.26
C LEU A 89 -0.78 10.04 -3.54
N PHE A 90 -1.05 10.73 -4.66
CA PHE A 90 -0.21 10.61 -5.86
C PHE A 90 1.20 11.18 -5.65
N GLU A 91 1.36 12.22 -4.84
CA GLU A 91 2.70 12.68 -4.42
C GLU A 91 3.44 11.62 -3.59
N LEU A 92 2.72 10.87 -2.75
CA LEU A 92 3.30 9.76 -2.00
C LEU A 92 3.71 8.61 -2.94
N GLU A 93 2.85 8.26 -3.89
CA GLU A 93 3.19 7.28 -4.94
C GLU A 93 4.43 7.71 -5.71
N ALA A 94 4.51 8.98 -6.13
CA ALA A 94 5.66 9.50 -6.84
C ALA A 94 6.95 9.41 -6.02
N LYS A 95 6.90 9.69 -4.72
CA LYS A 95 8.03 9.52 -3.80
C LYS A 95 8.49 8.05 -3.71
N VAL A 96 7.55 7.11 -3.63
CA VAL A 96 7.86 5.66 -3.57
C VAL A 96 8.39 5.16 -4.92
N ALA A 97 7.80 5.61 -6.03
CA ALA A 97 8.18 5.24 -7.38
C ALA A 97 9.59 5.74 -7.74
N ASP A 98 9.96 6.96 -7.32
CA ASP A 98 11.30 7.51 -7.53
C ASP A 98 12.39 6.68 -6.84
N MET A 99 12.09 6.09 -5.68
CA MET A 99 13.01 5.21 -4.96
C MET A 99 13.23 3.85 -5.64
N THR A 100 12.28 3.41 -6.46
CA THR A 100 12.18 2.03 -6.97
C THR A 100 12.28 1.94 -8.50
N GLY A 101 12.27 3.09 -9.19
CA GLY A 101 12.33 3.17 -10.65
C GLY A 101 11.01 2.83 -11.35
N PHE A 102 9.88 2.86 -10.63
CA PHE A 102 8.56 2.64 -11.22
C PHE A 102 7.99 3.90 -11.88
N GLU A 103 7.05 3.68 -12.81
CA GLU A 103 6.25 4.76 -13.37
C GLU A 103 5.17 5.18 -12.37
N ILE A 104 4.94 6.49 -12.29
CA ILE A 104 3.87 7.07 -11.47
C ILE A 104 2.52 6.95 -12.18
N SER A 105 1.47 6.71 -11.43
CA SER A 105 0.11 6.77 -11.96
C SER A 105 -0.33 8.23 -12.13
N VAL A 106 -1.17 8.48 -13.13
CA VAL A 106 -1.87 9.77 -13.27
C VAL A 106 -3.26 9.63 -12.64
N ASP A 107 -3.75 10.67 -11.98
CA ASP A 107 -5.15 10.70 -11.51
C ASP A 107 -6.11 10.82 -12.70
N GLU A 108 -6.72 9.71 -13.08
CA GLU A 108 -7.71 9.56 -14.15
C GLU A 108 -9.10 9.20 -13.59
N GLY A 109 -9.29 9.34 -12.27
CA GLY A 109 -10.53 8.99 -11.57
C GLY A 109 -10.60 7.54 -11.08
N GLN A 110 -9.46 6.82 -11.03
CA GLN A 110 -9.35 5.51 -10.38
C GLN A 110 -9.68 5.59 -8.88
N ASN A 111 -10.10 4.47 -8.29
CA ASN A 111 -10.45 4.44 -6.86
C ASN A 111 -9.29 3.99 -5.98
N TYR A 112 -8.16 3.60 -6.57
CA TYR A 112 -7.05 2.98 -5.87
C TYR A 112 -5.70 3.47 -6.38
N ILE A 113 -4.69 3.38 -5.52
CA ILE A 113 -3.27 3.46 -5.87
C ILE A 113 -2.59 2.21 -5.33
N LEU A 114 -1.65 1.66 -6.09
CA LEU A 114 -0.78 0.59 -5.64
C LEU A 114 0.61 1.17 -5.38
N LEU A 115 1.03 1.21 -4.13
CA LEU A 115 2.42 1.49 -3.78
C LEU A 115 3.22 0.20 -3.89
N ARG A 116 4.39 0.26 -4.52
CA ARG A 116 5.20 -0.92 -4.80
C ARG A 116 6.68 -0.68 -4.51
N TRP A 117 7.27 -1.64 -3.83
CA TRP A 117 8.70 -1.84 -3.60
C TRP A 117 9.15 -3.11 -4.36
N THR A 118 10.44 -3.27 -4.63
CA THR A 118 11.00 -4.40 -5.41
C THR A 118 12.17 -5.04 -4.72
#